data_AF-A0A8H6PJH3-F1
#
_entry.id   AF-A0A8H6PJH3-F1
#
_cell.length_a   1.000
_cell.length_b   1.000
_cell.length_c   1.000
_cell.angle_alpha   90.00
_cell.angle_beta   90.00
_cell.angle_gamma   90.00
#
_symmetry.space_group_name_H-M   'P 1'
#
loop_
_entity.id
_entity.type
_entity.pdbx_description
1 polymer ?
#
loop_
_entity_poly.entity_id
_entity_poly.type
_entity_poly.pdbx_seq_one_letter_code
_entity_poly.pdbx_strand_id
1 'polypeptide(L)'
;MLQIINANTCEPEPDVFMDIWHCNATGVYSGVSASGNGNGDDDSSLDETFLRGIQKSDENVLTHNANNTTELANGTISGLLSTHPSHIGRLFFDQDLISQVESLSLYTTNTQKLTTNANDDILAGEAAAIDPFKEYVLLGEDVSDGISAWISVAIDPTADRELRPAAYYPSDGGFENENSAMGGGPGGSAPGGAAPSGTCAPMEM
;
A
#
# COMPACT_ATOMS: atom_id res chain seq x y z
N MET A 1 10.50 -10.69 -5.24
CA MET A 1 10.32 -11.92 -4.44
C MET A 1 9.85 -11.49 -3.07
N LEU A 2 8.91 -12.18 -2.43
CA LEU A 2 8.30 -11.67 -1.21
C LEU A 2 7.74 -12.79 -0.33
N GLN A 3 8.59 -13.35 0.53
CA GLN A 3 8.22 -14.49 1.36
C GLN A 3 7.41 -14.06 2.59
N ILE A 4 6.32 -14.75 2.94
CA ILE A 4 5.76 -14.69 4.31
C ILE A 4 6.16 -15.89 5.15
N ILE A 5 6.40 -15.58 6.43
CA ILE A 5 6.74 -16.47 7.50
C ILE A 5 5.67 -16.33 8.59
N ASN A 6 5.18 -17.45 9.12
CA ASN A 6 4.32 -17.48 10.28
C ASN A 6 5.14 -17.11 11.52
N ALA A 7 4.83 -15.98 12.16
CA ALA A 7 5.54 -15.45 13.32
C ALA A 7 5.45 -16.37 14.55
N ASN A 8 4.48 -17.29 14.60
CA ASN A 8 4.27 -18.22 15.71
C ASN A 8 5.05 -19.54 15.55
N THR A 9 5.35 -19.98 14.31
CA THR A 9 6.05 -21.25 14.02
C THR A 9 7.43 -21.07 13.38
N CYS A 10 7.71 -19.90 12.81
CA CYS A 10 8.84 -19.60 11.94
C CYS A 10 8.92 -20.43 10.64
N GLU A 11 7.80 -21.05 10.23
CA GLU A 11 7.66 -21.75 8.95
C GLU A 11 7.01 -20.85 7.88
N PRO A 12 7.16 -21.12 6.57
CA PRO A 12 6.44 -20.38 5.52
C PRO A 12 4.92 -20.57 5.64
N GLU A 13 4.13 -19.52 5.40
CA GLU A 13 2.66 -19.58 5.45
C GLU A 13 2.07 -19.63 4.01
N PRO A 14 1.56 -20.79 3.54
CA PRO A 14 0.96 -20.94 2.21
C PRO A 14 -0.51 -20.51 2.17
N ASP A 15 -1.09 -20.43 0.97
CA ASP A 15 -2.54 -20.23 0.72
C ASP A 15 -3.14 -18.92 1.25
N VAL A 16 -2.30 -17.94 1.62
CA VAL A 16 -2.72 -16.61 2.06
C VAL A 16 -3.03 -15.73 0.85
N PHE A 17 -4.01 -14.83 0.95
CA PHE A 17 -4.26 -13.82 -0.08
C PHE A 17 -3.54 -12.52 0.20
N MET A 18 -3.19 -11.76 -0.85
CA MET A 18 -2.51 -10.48 -0.75
C MET A 18 -3.00 -9.48 -1.77
N ASP A 19 -3.41 -8.28 -1.35
CA ASP A 19 -3.51 -7.10 -2.22
C ASP A 19 -2.29 -6.18 -2.05
N ILE A 20 -1.59 -5.89 -3.15
CA ILE A 20 -0.50 -4.90 -3.18
C ILE A 20 -0.96 -3.71 -4.01
N TRP A 21 -0.98 -2.51 -3.41
CA TRP A 21 -1.24 -1.26 -4.10
C TRP A 21 -0.10 -0.26 -3.90
N HIS A 22 0.22 0.51 -4.96
CA HIS A 22 1.12 1.65 -4.85
C HIS A 22 0.73 2.77 -5.83
N CYS A 23 1.24 3.98 -5.58
CA CYS A 23 1.03 5.11 -6.48
C CYS A 23 1.85 4.99 -7.78
N ASN A 24 1.41 5.70 -8.81
CA ASN A 24 2.20 5.90 -10.03
C ASN A 24 3.39 6.87 -9.81
N ALA A 25 4.17 7.12 -10.85
CA ALA A 25 5.38 7.96 -10.78
C ALA A 25 5.12 9.45 -10.42
N THR A 26 3.88 9.92 -10.52
CA THR A 26 3.46 11.26 -10.06
C THR A 26 2.81 11.24 -8.66
N GLY A 27 2.88 10.10 -7.96
CA GLY A 27 2.33 9.93 -6.62
C GLY A 27 0.81 9.88 -6.53
N VAL A 28 0.13 9.45 -7.60
CA VAL A 28 -1.33 9.24 -7.65
C VAL A 28 -1.66 7.76 -7.46
N TYR A 29 -2.57 7.44 -6.54
CA TYR A 29 -3.17 6.12 -6.41
C TYR A 29 -4.47 6.02 -7.23
N SER A 30 -4.67 4.86 -7.84
CA SER A 30 -5.97 4.40 -8.34
C SER A 30 -6.93 4.07 -7.18
N GLY A 31 -8.23 4.09 -7.41
CA GLY A 31 -9.25 3.87 -6.39
C GLY A 31 -9.31 4.96 -5.29
N VAL A 32 -8.70 6.13 -5.50
CA VAL A 32 -8.66 7.24 -4.51
C VAL A 32 -9.15 8.53 -5.15
N SER A 33 -10.05 9.23 -4.46
CA SER A 33 -10.05 10.69 -4.40
C SER A 33 -9.70 11.10 -2.96
N ALA A 34 -8.79 12.05 -2.81
CA ALA A 34 -8.33 12.62 -1.53
C ALA A 34 -7.33 13.75 -1.81
N SER A 35 -7.38 14.82 -1.00
CA SER A 35 -6.44 15.96 -1.11
C SER A 35 -4.93 15.61 -1.09
N GLY A 36 -4.56 14.45 -0.53
CA GLY A 36 -3.19 13.94 -0.50
C GLY A 36 -2.77 13.06 -1.70
N ASN A 37 -3.65 12.79 -2.66
CA ASN A 37 -3.41 11.81 -3.74
C ASN A 37 -2.60 12.35 -4.93
N GLY A 38 -1.92 13.49 -4.81
CA GLY A 38 -1.26 14.18 -5.92
C GLY A 38 -2.21 14.87 -6.94
N ASN A 39 -3.41 14.33 -7.13
CA ASN A 39 -4.47 14.87 -7.99
C ASN A 39 -5.78 15.15 -7.21
N GLY A 40 -5.72 15.49 -5.92
CA GLY A 40 -6.87 15.49 -4.99
C GLY A 40 -8.05 16.46 -5.25
N ASP A 41 -8.18 17.01 -6.45
CA ASP A 41 -9.36 17.72 -6.98
C ASP A 41 -10.00 16.93 -8.17
N ASP A 42 -9.57 15.68 -8.44
CA ASP A 42 -9.91 14.87 -9.62
C ASP A 42 -10.39 13.45 -9.23
N ASP A 43 -11.70 13.31 -9.13
CA ASP A 43 -12.39 12.06 -8.76
C ASP A 43 -12.24 10.93 -9.79
N SER A 44 -11.70 11.18 -11.01
CA SER A 44 -11.60 10.15 -12.05
C SER A 44 -10.73 8.95 -11.65
N SER A 45 -9.85 9.14 -10.66
CA SER A 45 -9.04 8.06 -10.10
C SER A 45 -9.85 7.05 -9.27
N LEU A 46 -11.08 7.35 -8.83
CA LEU A 46 -11.96 6.39 -8.15
C LEU A 46 -12.36 5.21 -9.06
N ASP A 47 -12.52 5.46 -10.36
CA ASP A 47 -12.94 4.42 -11.32
C ASP A 47 -11.77 3.58 -11.89
N GLU A 48 -10.53 3.95 -11.56
CA GLU A 48 -9.30 3.32 -12.02
C GLU A 48 -8.78 2.23 -11.07
N THR A 49 -8.05 1.24 -11.62
CA THR A 49 -7.49 0.10 -10.86
C THR A 49 -6.00 -0.17 -11.13
N PHE A 50 -5.29 0.77 -11.78
CA PHE A 50 -3.86 0.62 -12.08
C PHE A 50 -2.98 0.42 -10.82
N LEU A 51 -1.87 -0.31 -10.95
CA LEU A 51 -0.87 -0.53 -9.88
C LEU A 51 -1.46 -1.12 -8.57
N ARG A 52 -2.55 -1.87 -8.71
CA ARG A 52 -3.13 -2.78 -7.72
C ARG A 52 -2.97 -4.22 -8.19
N GLY A 53 -2.92 -5.16 -7.26
CA GLY A 53 -2.69 -6.56 -7.62
C GLY A 53 -2.98 -7.50 -6.48
N ILE A 54 -4.09 -8.23 -6.60
CA ILE A 54 -4.37 -9.38 -5.75
C ILE A 54 -3.61 -10.60 -6.28
N GLN A 55 -2.94 -11.31 -5.37
CA GLN A 55 -2.33 -12.62 -5.58
C GLN A 55 -2.73 -13.58 -4.44
N LYS A 56 -2.42 -14.86 -4.59
CA LYS A 56 -2.51 -15.89 -3.55
C LYS A 56 -1.15 -16.56 -3.41
N SER A 57 -0.69 -16.79 -2.17
CA SER A 57 0.72 -17.13 -1.95
C SER A 57 1.05 -18.59 -2.19
N ASP A 58 1.92 -18.80 -3.17
CA ASP A 58 3.27 -19.22 -2.81
C ASP A 58 4.12 -18.06 -2.20
N GLU A 59 3.99 -16.81 -2.69
CA GLU A 59 4.59 -15.58 -2.09
C GLU A 59 3.67 -14.32 -2.13
N ASN A 60 4.00 -13.23 -1.39
CA ASN A 60 3.07 -12.34 -0.63
C ASN A 60 3.11 -10.80 -0.97
N VAL A 61 2.54 -9.74 -0.29
CA VAL A 61 1.96 -9.43 1.07
C VAL A 61 0.78 -8.41 1.07
N LEU A 62 -0.39 -8.79 1.62
CA LEU A 62 -1.32 -8.02 2.50
C LEU A 62 -2.35 -9.05 2.99
N THR A 63 -2.16 -9.60 4.18
CA THR A 63 -2.71 -10.94 4.41
C THR A 63 -4.13 -10.96 4.94
N HIS A 64 -5.07 -11.40 4.09
CA HIS A 64 -6.44 -11.67 4.52
C HIS A 64 -6.52 -12.98 5.34
N ASN A 65 -7.34 -13.01 6.39
CA ASN A 65 -7.48 -14.21 7.23
C ASN A 65 -8.18 -15.33 6.45
N ALA A 66 -7.50 -16.45 6.23
CA ALA A 66 -7.97 -17.54 5.37
C ALA A 66 -9.32 -18.17 5.81
N ASN A 67 -9.68 -18.09 7.10
CA ASN A 67 -10.97 -18.59 7.59
C ASN A 67 -12.16 -17.69 7.23
N ASN A 68 -11.90 -16.40 6.98
CA ASN A 68 -12.91 -15.37 6.72
C ASN A 68 -12.96 -14.97 5.22
N THR A 69 -12.10 -15.53 4.38
CA THR A 69 -11.85 -15.09 3.00
C THR A 69 -12.42 -16.08 1.98
N THR A 70 -13.31 -15.64 1.08
CA THR A 70 -13.96 -16.52 0.09
C THR A 70 -13.42 -16.29 -1.31
N GLU A 71 -12.64 -17.25 -1.82
CA GLU A 71 -12.19 -17.32 -3.21
C GLU A 71 -13.37 -17.62 -4.15
N LEU A 72 -13.58 -16.78 -5.17
CA LEU A 72 -14.60 -16.95 -6.19
C LEU A 72 -14.07 -17.77 -7.39
N ALA A 73 -14.99 -18.36 -8.16
CA ALA A 73 -14.66 -19.26 -9.28
C ALA A 73 -13.93 -18.60 -10.48
N ASN A 74 -13.73 -17.28 -10.44
CA ASN A 74 -12.93 -16.49 -11.37
C ASN A 74 -11.53 -16.12 -10.83
N GLY A 75 -11.17 -16.58 -9.63
CA GLY A 75 -9.87 -16.30 -8.98
C GLY A 75 -9.77 -14.95 -8.25
N THR A 76 -10.86 -14.18 -8.18
CA THR A 76 -10.93 -13.01 -7.27
C THR A 76 -11.45 -13.44 -5.91
N ILE A 77 -11.22 -12.64 -4.88
CA ILE A 77 -11.76 -12.86 -3.53
C ILE A 77 -13.04 -12.05 -3.31
N SER A 78 -13.79 -12.42 -2.26
CA SER A 78 -15.06 -11.81 -1.89
C SER A 78 -15.23 -11.76 -0.38
N GLY A 79 -16.03 -10.79 0.08
CA GLY A 79 -16.15 -10.43 1.50
C GLY A 79 -15.25 -9.26 1.94
N LEU A 80 -14.44 -8.71 1.02
CA LEU A 80 -13.45 -7.66 1.30
C LEU A 80 -14.05 -6.37 1.87
N LEU A 81 -15.29 -6.03 1.53
CA LEU A 81 -16.05 -4.90 2.10
C LEU A 81 -16.16 -4.92 3.65
N SER A 82 -15.89 -6.07 4.29
CA SER A 82 -15.59 -6.17 5.72
C SER A 82 -14.18 -6.73 5.91
N THR A 83 -13.15 -5.90 5.79
CA THR A 83 -11.76 -6.39 5.86
C THR A 83 -11.37 -6.79 7.27
N HIS A 84 -11.03 -8.06 7.38
CA HIS A 84 -10.45 -8.70 8.56
C HIS A 84 -9.08 -9.35 8.25
N PRO A 85 -8.06 -8.58 7.79
CA PRO A 85 -6.73 -9.12 7.56
C PRO A 85 -5.96 -9.40 8.85
N SER A 86 -5.05 -10.36 8.76
CA SER A 86 -4.08 -10.72 9.79
C SER A 86 -2.90 -9.75 9.83
N HIS A 87 -2.51 -9.15 8.70
CA HIS A 87 -1.43 -8.16 8.65
C HIS A 87 -1.70 -7.03 7.65
N ILE A 88 -1.33 -5.82 8.06
CA ILE A 88 -1.16 -4.63 7.22
C ILE A 88 0.11 -3.91 7.68
N GLY A 89 0.88 -3.42 6.72
CA GLY A 89 2.16 -2.74 6.90
C GLY A 89 2.61 -2.09 5.59
N ARG A 90 3.79 -1.46 5.57
CA ARG A 90 4.34 -0.76 4.40
C ARG A 90 5.77 -1.19 4.12
N LEU A 91 6.15 -1.24 2.84
CA LEU A 91 7.46 -1.74 2.40
C LEU A 91 8.28 -0.61 1.76
N PHE A 92 9.42 -0.26 2.36
CA PHE A 92 10.24 0.89 1.98
C PHE A 92 11.48 0.49 1.19
N PHE A 93 12.09 1.46 0.51
CA PHE A 93 13.37 1.32 -0.17
C PHE A 93 14.40 2.26 0.46
N ASP A 94 15.68 1.95 0.32
CA ASP A 94 16.75 2.85 0.77
C ASP A 94 16.68 4.22 0.10
N GLN A 95 17.08 5.24 0.86
CA GLN A 95 17.05 6.62 0.38
C GLN A 95 17.92 6.82 -0.87
N ASP A 96 19.04 6.09 -0.97
CA ASP A 96 19.94 6.12 -2.13
C ASP A 96 19.29 5.50 -3.38
N LEU A 97 18.43 4.48 -3.24
CA LEU A 97 17.67 3.94 -4.37
C LEU A 97 16.56 4.90 -4.79
N ILE A 98 15.81 5.46 -3.83
CA ILE A 98 14.79 6.48 -4.07
C ILE A 98 15.40 7.66 -4.84
N SER A 99 16.53 8.21 -4.37
CA SER A 99 17.18 9.34 -5.03
C SER A 99 17.76 9.03 -6.41
N GLN A 100 18.05 7.76 -6.73
CA GLN A 100 18.38 7.35 -8.11
C GLN A 100 17.12 7.30 -8.99
N VAL A 101 16.03 6.68 -8.51
CA VAL A 101 14.77 6.56 -9.27
C VAL A 101 14.12 7.92 -9.53
N GLU A 102 14.12 8.81 -8.54
CA GLU A 102 13.63 10.21 -8.65
C GLU A 102 14.43 11.05 -9.65
N SER A 103 15.64 10.62 -10.06
CA SER A 103 16.42 11.29 -11.11
C SER A 103 15.98 10.92 -12.53
N LEU A 104 15.19 9.85 -12.70
CA LEU A 104 14.68 9.41 -14.00
C LEU A 104 13.58 10.32 -14.52
N SER A 105 13.57 10.55 -15.83
CA SER A 105 12.70 11.55 -16.49
C SER A 105 11.20 11.40 -16.17
N LEU A 106 10.72 10.18 -15.95
CA LEU A 106 9.34 9.91 -15.55
C LEU A 106 9.01 10.49 -14.16
N TYR A 107 9.87 10.26 -13.17
CA TYR A 107 9.68 10.71 -11.79
C TYR A 107 9.94 12.21 -11.64
N THR A 108 10.87 12.79 -12.43
CA THR A 108 11.09 14.26 -12.46
C THR A 108 9.88 15.08 -12.95
N THR A 109 8.80 14.43 -13.41
CA THR A 109 7.52 15.11 -13.71
C THR A 109 6.61 15.25 -12.49
N ASN A 110 6.91 14.57 -11.38
CA ASN A 110 6.20 14.68 -10.13
C ASN A 110 6.42 16.08 -9.50
N THR A 111 5.32 16.78 -9.20
CA THR A 111 5.34 18.11 -8.57
C THR A 111 5.16 18.04 -7.05
N GLN A 112 4.87 16.86 -6.50
CA GLN A 112 4.75 16.66 -5.06
C GLN A 112 6.11 16.80 -4.38
N LYS A 113 6.10 17.29 -3.14
CA LYS A 113 7.33 17.39 -2.34
C LYS A 113 7.71 15.99 -1.84
N LEU A 114 8.83 15.47 -2.30
CA LEU A 114 9.41 14.22 -1.80
C LEU A 114 9.60 14.26 -0.27
N THR A 115 8.95 13.34 0.44
CA THR A 115 9.27 13.01 1.83
C THR A 115 10.47 12.05 1.81
N THR A 116 11.59 12.46 2.40
CA THR A 116 12.76 11.58 2.59
C THR A 116 12.52 10.61 3.74
N ASN A 117 13.09 9.41 3.70
CA ASN A 117 12.99 8.40 4.77
C ASN A 117 13.28 8.97 6.17
N ALA A 118 14.28 9.85 6.31
CA ALA A 118 14.66 10.48 7.58
C ALA A 118 13.68 11.56 8.11
N ASN A 119 12.61 11.85 7.37
CA ASN A 119 11.53 12.78 7.73
C ASN A 119 10.13 12.14 7.52
N ASP A 120 10.07 10.82 7.41
CA ASP A 120 8.82 10.07 7.25
C ASP A 120 8.38 9.47 8.61
N ASP A 121 7.37 10.09 9.23
CA ASP A 121 6.84 9.68 10.53
C ASP A 121 6.18 8.28 10.49
N ILE A 122 5.76 7.80 9.32
CA ILE A 122 5.15 6.47 9.15
C ILE A 122 6.26 5.42 9.15
N LEU A 123 7.31 5.60 8.34
CA LEU A 123 8.51 4.76 8.37
C LEU A 123 9.11 4.73 9.78
N ALA A 124 9.22 5.88 10.46
CA ALA A 124 9.72 5.94 11.84
C ALA A 124 8.85 5.14 12.83
N GLY A 125 7.54 5.00 12.56
CA GLY A 125 6.62 4.16 13.32
C GLY A 125 6.78 2.66 13.04
N GLU A 126 6.85 2.26 11.77
CA GLU A 126 7.04 0.85 11.37
C GLU A 126 8.42 0.34 11.82
N ALA A 127 9.48 1.12 11.56
CA ALA A 127 10.88 0.81 11.89
C ALA A 127 11.19 0.80 13.41
N ALA A 128 10.24 1.21 14.26
CA ALA A 128 10.35 1.07 15.71
C ALA A 128 10.03 -0.36 16.20
N ALA A 129 9.47 -1.22 15.34
CA ALA A 129 9.01 -2.57 15.69
C ALA A 129 9.48 -3.68 14.72
N ILE A 130 9.64 -3.35 13.43
CA ILE A 130 10.08 -4.28 12.37
C ILE A 130 11.22 -3.67 11.55
N ASP A 131 11.82 -4.47 10.66
CA ASP A 131 12.59 -3.95 9.54
C ASP A 131 11.70 -3.99 8.28
N PRO A 132 11.28 -2.83 7.73
CA PRO A 132 10.38 -2.77 6.59
C PRO A 132 11.10 -2.48 5.26
N PHE A 133 12.44 -2.53 5.22
CA PHE A 133 13.23 -2.25 4.02
C PHE A 133 13.35 -3.47 3.10
N LYS A 134 13.21 -3.23 1.79
CA LYS A 134 13.44 -4.24 0.75
C LYS A 134 14.92 -4.25 0.35
N GLU A 135 15.55 -5.41 0.52
CA GLU A 135 16.82 -5.75 -0.11
C GLU A 135 16.67 -5.73 -1.64
N TYR A 136 17.74 -5.37 -2.38
CA TYR A 136 17.67 -5.28 -3.84
C TYR A 136 19.01 -5.42 -4.55
N VAL A 137 18.95 -5.72 -5.85
CA VAL A 137 20.05 -5.54 -6.81
C VAL A 137 19.55 -4.81 -8.06
N LEU A 138 20.44 -4.05 -8.70
CA LEU A 138 20.22 -3.54 -10.06
C LEU A 138 20.43 -4.68 -11.07
N LEU A 139 19.71 -4.63 -12.19
CA LEU A 139 19.79 -5.63 -13.27
C LEU A 139 20.77 -5.25 -14.40
N GLY A 140 21.31 -4.03 -14.36
CA GLY A 140 22.32 -3.53 -15.29
C GLY A 140 23.24 -2.49 -14.64
N GLU A 141 23.58 -1.41 -15.36
CA GLU A 141 24.52 -0.39 -14.88
C GLU A 141 23.85 0.65 -13.98
N ASP A 142 22.56 0.95 -14.20
CA ASP A 142 21.76 1.85 -13.35
C ASP A 142 20.31 1.38 -13.17
N VAL A 143 19.50 2.18 -12.44
CA VAL A 143 18.10 1.87 -12.11
C VAL A 143 17.16 1.76 -13.32
N SER A 144 17.54 2.27 -14.50
CA SER A 144 16.74 2.19 -15.72
C SER A 144 16.81 0.83 -16.43
N ASP A 145 17.88 0.05 -16.20
CA ASP A 145 17.97 -1.36 -16.63
C ASP A 145 17.07 -2.30 -15.79
N GLY A 146 16.54 -1.81 -14.67
CA GLY A 146 15.61 -2.51 -13.80
C GLY A 146 16.20 -2.93 -12.44
N ILE A 147 15.30 -3.30 -11.53
CA ILE A 147 15.62 -3.62 -10.13
C ILE A 147 14.97 -4.96 -9.78
N SER A 148 15.74 -5.87 -9.17
CA SER A 148 15.20 -7.07 -8.52
C SER A 148 15.25 -6.86 -7.01
N ALA A 149 14.08 -6.85 -6.35
CA ALA A 149 13.95 -6.60 -4.92
C ALA A 149 13.25 -7.75 -4.19
N TRP A 150 13.59 -7.90 -2.91
CA TRP A 150 13.01 -8.90 -2.01
C TRP A 150 12.95 -8.46 -0.55
N ILE A 151 12.02 -9.04 0.20
CA ILE A 151 11.91 -8.95 1.66
C ILE A 151 11.18 -10.20 2.17
N SER A 152 11.37 -10.55 3.44
CA SER A 152 10.59 -11.58 4.14
C SER A 152 9.74 -10.89 5.22
N VAL A 153 8.43 -11.14 5.24
CA VAL A 153 7.50 -10.53 6.21
C VAL A 153 6.97 -11.58 7.18
N ALA A 154 7.02 -11.29 8.48
CA ALA A 154 6.45 -12.16 9.51
C ALA A 154 5.04 -11.72 9.88
N ILE A 155 4.06 -12.64 9.83
CA ILE A 155 2.66 -12.38 10.21
C ILE A 155 2.21 -13.32 11.33
N ASP A 156 1.26 -12.89 12.15
CA ASP A 156 0.42 -13.82 12.91
C ASP A 156 -0.84 -14.12 12.08
N PRO A 157 -0.96 -15.28 11.41
CA PRO A 157 -2.12 -15.58 10.56
C PRO A 157 -3.41 -15.79 11.37
N THR A 158 -3.32 -15.90 12.70
CA THR A 158 -4.49 -15.96 13.59
C THR A 158 -5.04 -14.58 13.95
N ALA A 159 -4.30 -13.51 13.62
CA ALA A 159 -4.77 -12.15 13.81
C ALA A 159 -5.98 -11.84 12.90
N ASP A 160 -6.81 -10.94 13.41
CA ASP A 160 -8.04 -10.46 12.79
C ASP A 160 -8.18 -8.99 13.20
N ARG A 161 -8.26 -8.08 12.23
CA ARG A 161 -8.29 -6.63 12.45
C ARG A 161 -9.31 -5.96 11.54
N GLU A 162 -10.36 -5.37 12.11
CA GLU A 162 -11.28 -4.50 11.38
C GLU A 162 -10.51 -3.28 10.80
N LEU A 163 -10.59 -3.08 9.49
CA LEU A 163 -10.00 -1.93 8.81
C LEU A 163 -11.06 -0.89 8.38
N ARG A 164 -10.59 0.32 8.09
CA ARG A 164 -11.39 1.41 7.50
C ARG A 164 -10.71 1.88 6.22
N PRO A 165 -11.23 1.51 5.04
CA PRO A 165 -10.60 1.86 3.79
C PRO A 165 -10.74 3.34 3.45
N ALA A 166 -9.93 3.85 2.51
CA ALA A 166 -10.09 5.20 1.94
C ALA A 166 -11.31 5.32 1.02
N ALA A 167 -11.63 4.24 0.31
CA ALA A 167 -12.68 4.14 -0.71
C ALA A 167 -13.12 2.68 -0.88
N TYR A 168 -14.21 2.48 -1.63
CA TYR A 168 -14.76 1.17 -1.99
C TYR A 168 -14.93 1.09 -3.52
N TYR A 169 -14.73 -0.10 -4.12
CA TYR A 169 -14.87 -0.32 -5.56
C TYR A 169 -15.83 -1.47 -5.95
N PRO A 170 -17.12 -1.39 -5.59
CA PRO A 170 -18.11 -2.39 -6.01
C PRO A 170 -18.38 -2.37 -7.52
N SER A 171 -19.17 -3.34 -7.99
CA SER A 171 -19.52 -3.57 -9.40
C SER A 171 -20.21 -2.42 -10.14
N ASP A 172 -20.65 -1.39 -9.43
CA ASP A 172 -21.35 -0.20 -9.93
C ASP A 172 -20.51 1.09 -9.95
N GLY A 173 -19.24 1.04 -9.52
CA GLY A 173 -18.26 2.15 -9.62
C GLY A 173 -17.58 2.50 -8.30
N GLY A 174 -16.50 3.28 -8.36
CA GLY A 174 -15.73 3.69 -7.18
C GLY A 174 -16.38 4.83 -6.38
N PHE A 175 -16.28 4.77 -5.05
CA PHE A 175 -16.70 5.90 -4.18
C PHE A 175 -15.86 6.05 -2.91
N GLU A 176 -15.71 7.29 -2.44
CA GLU A 176 -14.99 7.61 -1.19
C GLU A 176 -15.66 7.01 0.06
N ASN A 177 -14.85 6.62 1.05
CA ASN A 177 -15.34 6.34 2.39
C ASN A 177 -15.28 7.62 3.26
N GLU A 178 -16.45 8.23 3.48
CA GLU A 178 -16.63 9.39 4.38
C GLU A 178 -16.08 9.17 5.81
N ASN A 179 -15.93 7.91 6.23
CA ASN A 179 -15.45 7.51 7.57
C ASN A 179 -13.98 7.06 7.58
N SER A 180 -13.26 7.27 6.47
CA SER A 180 -11.83 6.97 6.36
C SER A 180 -10.97 7.90 7.22
N ALA A 181 -9.78 7.43 7.60
CA ALA A 181 -8.77 8.27 8.25
C ALA A 181 -8.08 9.27 7.28
N MET A 182 -8.47 9.27 6.00
CA MET A 182 -8.00 10.18 4.96
C MET A 182 -8.82 11.48 4.91
N GLY A 183 -10.08 11.43 5.32
CA GLY A 183 -11.02 12.55 5.26
C GLY A 183 -10.81 13.57 6.38
N GLY A 184 -10.55 14.83 6.01
CA GLY A 184 -10.61 15.96 6.93
C GLY A 184 -12.05 16.23 7.36
N GLY A 185 -12.41 15.81 8.58
CA GLY A 185 -13.78 15.90 9.10
C GLY A 185 -14.41 17.31 9.07
N PRO A 186 -15.75 17.40 8.99
CA PRO A 186 -16.44 18.58 8.47
C PRO A 186 -16.35 19.81 9.40
N GLY A 187 -16.08 20.98 8.80
CA GLY A 187 -16.38 22.28 9.41
C GLY A 187 -15.46 22.74 10.55
N GLY A 188 -14.27 22.16 10.70
CA GLY A 188 -13.26 22.61 11.67
C GLY A 188 -12.24 23.57 11.06
N SER A 189 -12.02 24.75 11.66
CA SER A 189 -10.94 25.66 11.26
C SER A 189 -9.58 25.07 11.66
N ALA A 190 -8.85 24.48 10.72
CA ALA A 190 -7.55 23.88 10.97
C ALA A 190 -6.54 24.93 11.52
N PRO A 191 -5.93 24.72 12.70
CA PRO A 191 -4.78 25.51 13.12
C PRO A 191 -3.59 25.16 12.22
N GLY A 192 -2.82 26.18 11.81
CA GLY A 192 -1.84 26.07 10.72
C GLY A 192 -0.70 25.08 10.97
N GLY A 193 -0.87 23.84 10.49
CA GLY A 193 0.16 22.85 10.23
C GLY A 193 -0.16 22.15 8.91
N ALA A 194 0.85 21.84 8.10
CA ALA A 194 0.62 21.13 6.84
C ALA A 194 0.18 19.68 7.10
N ALA A 195 -0.81 19.20 6.35
CA ALA A 195 -1.15 17.78 6.36
C ALA A 195 0.05 16.96 5.83
N PRO A 196 0.38 15.80 6.44
CA PRO A 196 1.48 14.97 5.98
C PRO A 196 1.14 14.29 4.65
N SER A 197 1.83 14.70 3.58
CA SER A 197 1.85 13.99 2.30
C SER A 197 2.52 12.63 2.48
N GLY A 198 1.70 11.60 2.73
CA GLY A 198 2.15 10.24 3.05
C GLY A 198 1.12 9.36 3.77
N THR A 199 0.08 9.94 4.40
CA THR A 199 -1.04 9.13 4.90
C THR A 199 -1.73 8.45 3.72
N CYS A 200 -1.68 7.11 3.69
CA CYS A 200 -2.51 6.27 2.85
C CYS A 200 -3.12 5.19 3.74
N ALA A 201 -4.45 5.16 3.80
CA ALA A 201 -5.23 4.11 4.44
C ALA A 201 -5.28 2.85 3.54
N PRO A 202 -5.66 1.67 4.07
CA PRO A 202 -6.11 0.55 3.24
C PRO A 202 -7.22 0.94 2.27
N MET A 203 -7.52 0.09 1.29
CA MET A 203 -8.62 0.23 0.34
C MET A 203 -9.18 -1.13 -0.04
N GLU A 204 -10.49 -1.19 -0.31
CA GLU A 204 -11.15 -2.43 -0.73
C GLU A 204 -11.62 -2.36 -2.17
N MET A 205 -11.43 -3.48 -2.87
CA MET A 205 -12.08 -3.80 -4.15
C MET A 205 -13.15 -4.85 -3.92
#